data_AF-A0A0E3V628-F1
#
_entry.id   AF-A0A0E3V628-F1
#
_cell.length_a   1.000
_cell.length_b   1.000
_cell.length_c   1.000
_cell.angle_alpha   90.00
_cell.angle_beta   90.00
_cell.angle_gamma   90.00
#
_symmetry.space_group_name_H-M   'P 1'
#
loop_
_entity.id
_entity.type
_entity.pdbx_description
1 polymer ?
#
loop_
_entity_poly.entity_id
_entity_poly.type
_entity_poly.pdbx_seq_one_letter_code
_entity_poly.pdbx_strand_id
1 'polypeptide(L)'
;MTTLEHVQRKAQSLKDAFEKVQSNHFYWQRKTKPLLDKTLTQIQESTDLNWTFQNLSPELVRLVLNDGQGQQMATLSFRLTYKSLVSIDMSYYSQTYQPDAKSETFLTIYSLEPGLIDESLIYSSVTQLMDQLLKEYGPLPSTYKDPHATPNTIRIRTNVPNS
;
A
#
# COMPACT_ATOMS: atom_id res chain seq x y z
N MET A 1 18.44 42.47 -12.78
CA MET A 1 18.43 41.42 -11.75
C MET A 1 19.88 41.02 -11.51
N THR A 2 20.40 41.21 -10.30
CA THR A 2 21.81 40.97 -9.99
C THR A 2 22.05 39.55 -9.48
N THR A 3 23.28 39.04 -9.57
CA THR A 3 23.67 37.73 -9.03
C THR A 3 23.33 37.61 -7.53
N LEU A 4 23.42 38.70 -6.78
CA LEU A 4 23.11 38.75 -5.35
C LEU A 4 21.62 38.53 -5.07
N GLU A 5 20.73 39.17 -5.84
CA GLU A 5 19.27 38.99 -5.73
C GLU A 5 18.85 37.53 -6.03
N HIS A 6 19.52 36.88 -6.97
CA HIS A 6 19.28 35.48 -7.30
C HIS A 6 19.72 34.54 -6.18
N VAL A 7 20.87 34.81 -5.57
CA VAL A 7 21.36 34.06 -4.41
C VAL A 7 20.42 34.22 -3.21
N GLN A 8 19.98 35.44 -2.91
CA GLN A 8 19.04 35.71 -1.81
C GLN A 8 17.71 34.97 -2.01
N ARG A 9 17.14 35.00 -3.23
CA ARG A 9 15.89 34.29 -3.52
C ARG A 9 16.03 32.77 -3.35
N LYS A 10 17.15 32.20 -3.80
CA LYS A 10 17.44 30.78 -3.61
C LYS A 10 17.62 30.41 -2.14
N ALA A 11 18.35 31.24 -1.39
CA ALA A 11 18.53 31.04 0.06
C ALA A 11 17.18 31.07 0.80
N GLN A 12 16.30 32.01 0.46
CA GLN A 12 14.95 32.07 1.05
C GLN A 12 14.12 30.84 0.67
N SER A 13 14.12 30.45 -0.61
CA SER A 13 13.39 29.25 -1.06
C SER A 13 13.85 27.98 -0.37
N LEU A 14 15.16 27.85 -0.11
CA LEU A 14 15.73 26.73 0.64
C LEU A 14 15.29 26.75 2.10
N LYS A 15 15.27 27.93 2.72
CA LYS A 15 14.80 28.09 4.11
C LYS A 15 13.33 27.70 4.23
N ASP A 16 12.47 28.18 3.33
CA ASP A 16 11.04 27.87 3.32
C ASP A 16 10.80 26.37 3.12
N ALA A 17 11.56 25.74 2.21
CA ALA A 17 11.50 24.30 1.98
C ALA A 17 11.91 23.49 3.23
N PHE A 18 12.95 23.94 3.94
CA PHE A 18 13.42 23.30 5.16
C PHE A 18 12.41 23.42 6.30
N GLU A 19 11.84 24.62 6.51
CA GLU A 19 10.80 24.84 7.51
C GLU A 19 9.56 23.97 7.24
N LYS A 20 9.18 23.82 5.96
CA LYS A 20 8.08 22.94 5.56
C LYS A 20 8.38 21.47 5.83
N VAL A 21 9.58 21.00 5.50
CA VAL A 21 10.04 19.63 5.77
C VAL A 21 9.97 19.30 7.26
N GLN A 22 10.47 20.21 8.12
CA GLN A 22 10.39 20.03 9.56
C GLN A 22 8.95 20.02 10.07
N SER A 23 8.13 20.98 9.62
CA SER A 23 6.72 21.07 10.01
C SER A 23 5.97 19.79 9.70
N ASN A 24 6.12 19.26 8.48
CA ASN A 24 5.49 18.01 8.07
C ASN A 24 5.99 16.82 8.88
N HIS A 25 7.29 16.74 9.17
CA HIS A 25 7.84 15.67 10.01
C HIS A 25 7.24 15.70 11.44
N PHE A 26 7.15 16.88 12.06
CA PHE A 26 6.50 17.01 13.37
C PHE A 26 5.02 16.68 13.32
N TYR A 27 4.32 17.09 12.26
CA TYR A 27 2.91 16.79 12.08
C TYR A 27 2.67 15.29 11.95
N TRP A 28 3.50 14.59 11.17
CA TRP A 28 3.48 13.13 11.06
C TRP A 28 3.59 12.47 12.42
N GLN A 29 4.62 12.83 13.19
CA GLN A 29 4.88 12.21 14.50
C GLN A 29 3.78 12.48 15.53
N ARG A 30 3.23 13.71 15.55
CA ARG A 30 2.29 14.13 16.61
C ARG A 30 0.82 13.87 16.29
N LYS A 31 0.46 13.78 15.00
CA LYS A 31 -0.94 13.72 14.57
C LYS A 31 -1.21 12.58 13.61
N THR A 32 -0.52 12.55 12.46
CA THR A 32 -0.87 11.61 11.38
C THR A 32 -0.61 10.15 11.76
N LYS A 33 0.56 9.85 12.33
CA LYS A 33 0.88 8.48 12.75
C LYS A 33 -0.02 7.98 13.89
N PRO A 34 -0.25 8.76 14.97
CA PRO A 34 -1.24 8.38 15.98
C PRO A 34 -2.66 8.14 15.43
N LEU A 35 -3.08 8.94 14.43
CA LEU A 35 -4.36 8.74 13.74
C LEU A 35 -4.37 7.40 12.99
N LEU A 36 -3.33 7.11 12.20
CA LEU A 36 -3.17 5.83 11.51
C LEU A 36 -3.20 4.65 12.47
N ASP A 37 -2.42 4.71 13.54
CA ASP A 37 -2.34 3.67 14.56
C ASP A 37 -3.74 3.39 15.14
N LYS A 38 -4.50 4.44 15.49
CA LYS A 38 -5.88 4.30 16.00
C LYS A 38 -6.84 3.72 14.96
N THR A 39 -6.93 4.32 13.77
CA THR A 39 -7.93 3.96 12.75
C THR A 39 -7.66 2.56 12.20
N LEU A 40 -6.40 2.19 11.95
CA LEU A 40 -6.06 0.86 11.44
C LEU A 40 -6.30 -0.23 12.49
N THR A 41 -6.07 0.07 13.78
CA THR A 41 -6.43 -0.85 14.87
C THR A 41 -7.94 -1.07 14.92
N GLN A 42 -8.74 0.00 14.81
CA GLN A 42 -10.21 -0.11 14.76
C GLN A 42 -10.68 -0.94 13.56
N ILE A 43 -10.09 -0.76 12.38
CA ILE A 43 -10.38 -1.57 11.20
C ILE A 43 -10.08 -3.04 11.48
N GLN A 44 -8.90 -3.34 12.04
CA GLN A 44 -8.49 -4.70 12.39
C GLN A 44 -9.46 -5.35 13.39
N GLU A 45 -9.90 -4.64 14.42
CA GLU A 45 -10.85 -5.14 15.42
C GLU A 45 -12.28 -5.32 14.87
N SER A 46 -12.66 -4.51 13.87
CA SER A 46 -14.00 -4.53 13.27
C SER A 46 -14.19 -5.52 12.13
N THR A 47 -13.10 -6.14 11.64
CA THR A 47 -13.14 -7.04 10.48
C THR A 47 -12.62 -8.42 10.86
N ASP A 48 -13.33 -9.48 10.44
CA ASP A 48 -12.91 -10.88 10.65
C ASP A 48 -11.78 -11.33 9.69
N LEU A 49 -10.97 -10.38 9.22
CA LEU A 49 -9.92 -10.61 8.25
C LEU A 49 -8.58 -10.77 8.98
N ASN A 50 -7.71 -11.66 8.48
CA ASN A 50 -6.40 -11.95 9.07
C ASN A 50 -5.36 -10.85 8.78
N TRP A 51 -5.63 -9.64 9.27
CA TRP A 51 -4.71 -8.51 9.16
C TRP A 51 -3.77 -8.44 10.34
N THR A 52 -2.56 -7.97 10.08
CA THR A 52 -1.60 -7.59 11.11
C THR A 52 -1.19 -6.14 10.91
N PHE A 53 -1.50 -5.32 11.89
CA PHE A 53 -0.95 -3.98 11.99
C PHE A 53 0.53 -4.04 12.43
N GLN A 54 1.40 -3.35 11.71
CA GLN A 54 2.85 -3.33 11.98
C GLN A 54 3.39 -1.90 12.02
N ASN A 55 4.03 -1.57 13.14
CA ASN A 55 4.77 -0.32 13.33
C ASN A 55 6.26 -0.59 13.18
N LEU A 56 6.78 -0.49 11.94
CA LEU A 56 8.13 -0.96 11.61
C LEU A 56 9.22 0.07 11.92
N SER A 57 8.90 1.35 11.81
CA SER A 57 9.83 2.45 12.07
C SER A 57 9.05 3.74 12.38
N PRO A 58 9.71 4.79 12.89
CA PRO A 58 9.05 6.07 13.16
C PRO A 58 8.35 6.66 11.93
N GLU A 59 8.81 6.33 10.72
CA GLU A 59 8.32 6.85 9.43
C GLU A 59 7.43 5.87 8.67
N LEU A 60 7.19 4.65 9.18
CA LEU A 60 6.49 3.61 8.42
C LEU A 60 5.52 2.83 9.28
N VAL A 61 4.27 2.85 8.83
CA VAL A 61 3.16 2.05 9.35
C VAL A 61 2.64 1.14 8.24
N ARG A 62 2.31 -0.11 8.56
CA ARG A 62 1.76 -1.08 7.61
C ARG A 62 0.55 -1.79 8.15
N LEU A 63 -0.36 -2.12 7.24
CA LEU A 63 -1.43 -3.09 7.42
C LEU A 63 -1.15 -4.26 6.47
N VAL A 64 -0.92 -5.45 7.01
CA VAL A 64 -0.52 -6.64 6.24
C VAL A 64 -1.65 -7.66 6.26
N LEU A 65 -2.10 -8.12 5.10
CA LEU A 65 -3.05 -9.22 4.99
C LEU A 65 -2.29 -10.53 4.79
N ASN A 66 -2.61 -11.53 5.61
CA ASN A 66 -2.05 -12.86 5.48
C ASN A 66 -3.12 -13.86 4.99
N ASP A 67 -2.69 -14.90 4.28
CA ASP A 67 -3.55 -16.01 3.92
C ASP A 67 -3.86 -16.91 5.13
N GLY A 68 -4.66 -17.96 4.90
CA GLY A 68 -5.01 -18.94 5.93
C GLY A 68 -3.83 -19.79 6.43
N GLN A 69 -2.65 -19.71 5.79
CA GLN A 69 -1.41 -20.35 6.22
C GLN A 69 -0.46 -19.36 6.92
N GLY A 70 -0.86 -18.09 7.06
CA GLY A 70 -0.05 -17.04 7.66
C GLY A 70 1.00 -16.44 6.71
N GLN A 71 0.94 -16.73 5.41
CA GLN A 71 1.81 -16.10 4.42
C GLN A 71 1.24 -14.73 4.02
N GLN A 72 2.09 -13.69 3.99
CA GLN A 72 1.71 -12.37 3.52
C GLN A 72 1.19 -12.43 2.07
N MET A 73 -0.04 -11.96 1.86
CA MET A 73 -0.67 -11.82 0.55
C MET A 73 -0.57 -10.40 0.01
N ALA A 74 -0.79 -9.43 0.89
CA ALA A 74 -0.90 -8.03 0.51
C ALA A 74 -0.48 -7.11 1.65
N THR A 75 -0.12 -5.88 1.33
CA THR A 75 0.28 -4.84 2.28
C THR A 75 -0.24 -3.48 1.84
N LEU A 76 -0.78 -2.72 2.78
CA LEU A 76 -0.97 -1.27 2.66
C LEU A 76 0.09 -0.58 3.54
N SER A 77 0.92 0.27 2.96
CA SER A 77 1.99 1.01 3.64
C SER A 77 1.69 2.50 3.67
N PHE A 78 1.89 3.12 4.83
CA PHE A 78 1.88 4.57 5.01
C PHE A 78 3.28 5.00 5.42
N ARG A 79 3.97 5.74 4.54
CA ARG A 79 5.39 6.10 4.73
C ARG A 79 5.62 7.60 4.64
N LEU A 80 6.23 8.20 5.65
CA LEU A 80 6.80 9.52 5.52
C LEU A 80 8.08 9.46 4.65
N THR A 81 8.02 10.05 3.46
CA THR A 81 9.12 10.08 2.50
C THR A 81 10.17 11.15 2.84
N TYR A 82 11.32 11.12 2.18
CA TYR A 82 12.38 12.13 2.29
C TYR A 82 11.93 13.55 1.87
N LYS A 83 10.84 13.66 1.09
CA LYS A 83 10.21 14.93 0.73
C LYS A 83 9.21 15.43 1.78
N SER A 84 9.12 14.74 2.93
CA SER A 84 8.16 14.99 3.99
C SER A 84 6.70 14.94 3.51
N LEU A 85 6.43 14.06 2.54
CA LEU A 85 5.09 13.67 2.13
C LEU A 85 4.82 12.24 2.61
N VAL A 86 3.58 11.95 2.97
CA VAL A 86 3.11 10.59 3.24
C VAL A 86 2.79 9.91 1.92
N SER A 87 3.55 8.86 1.60
CA SER A 87 3.20 7.90 0.54
C SER A 87 2.24 6.87 1.10
N ILE A 88 1.15 6.62 0.38
CA ILE A 88 0.25 5.49 0.64
C ILE A 88 0.44 4.52 -0.50
N ASP A 89 1.00 3.36 -0.20
CA ASP A 89 1.39 2.36 -1.19
C ASP A 89 0.71 1.03 -0.90
N MET A 90 0.22 0.35 -1.94
CA MET A 90 -0.21 -1.03 -1.84
C MET A 90 0.79 -1.97 -2.53
N SER A 91 1.04 -3.12 -1.93
CA SER A 91 1.67 -4.25 -2.60
C SER A 91 0.85 -5.52 -2.44
N TYR A 92 0.83 -6.36 -3.46
CA TYR A 92 0.14 -7.64 -3.43
C TYR A 92 0.77 -8.59 -4.45
N TYR A 93 0.72 -9.89 -4.17
CA TYR A 93 1.09 -10.87 -5.18
C TYR A 93 -0.03 -10.96 -6.23
N SER A 94 0.29 -10.91 -7.51
CA SER A 94 -0.70 -11.16 -8.58
C SER A 94 -0.59 -12.61 -9.05
N GLN A 95 -1.74 -13.27 -9.25
CA GLN A 95 -1.84 -14.58 -9.89
C GLN A 95 -2.18 -14.46 -11.38
N THR A 96 -2.62 -13.29 -11.83
CA THR A 96 -3.12 -13.05 -13.18
C THR A 96 -2.03 -13.13 -14.25
N TYR A 97 -0.80 -12.73 -13.92
CA TYR A 97 0.29 -12.63 -14.91
C TYR A 97 1.23 -13.84 -14.90
N GLN A 98 1.45 -14.48 -13.75
CA GLN A 98 2.28 -15.69 -13.61
C GLN A 98 1.81 -16.55 -12.42
N PRO A 99 0.88 -17.50 -12.62
CA PRO A 99 0.35 -18.34 -11.55
C PRO A 99 1.42 -19.16 -10.82
N ASP A 100 2.54 -19.46 -11.50
CA ASP A 100 3.63 -20.27 -10.95
C ASP A 100 4.70 -19.45 -10.22
N ALA A 101 4.70 -18.12 -10.32
CA ALA A 101 5.83 -17.28 -9.85
C ALA A 101 5.48 -16.20 -8.80
N LYS A 102 4.20 -15.99 -8.44
CA LYS A 102 3.76 -14.94 -7.49
C LYS A 102 4.52 -13.62 -7.69
N SER A 103 4.25 -12.89 -8.78
CA SER A 103 4.90 -11.59 -8.99
C SER A 103 4.31 -10.55 -8.03
N GLU A 104 5.15 -9.96 -7.18
CA GLU A 104 4.73 -8.83 -6.34
C GLU A 104 4.46 -7.60 -7.21
N THR A 105 3.23 -7.09 -7.14
CA THR A 105 2.82 -5.84 -7.77
C THR A 105 2.86 -4.74 -6.73
N PHE A 106 3.35 -3.56 -7.13
CA PHE A 106 3.43 -2.37 -6.28
C PHE A 106 2.71 -1.21 -6.94
N LEU A 107 1.91 -0.47 -6.17
CA LEU A 107 1.20 0.71 -6.62
C LEU A 107 1.21 1.80 -5.54
N THR A 108 1.67 2.99 -5.90
CA THR A 108 1.47 4.19 -5.08
C THR A 108 0.07 4.74 -5.36
N ILE A 109 -0.75 4.81 -4.30
CA ILE A 109 -2.12 5.31 -4.35
C ILE A 109 -2.14 6.83 -4.20
N TYR A 110 -1.42 7.32 -3.20
CA TYR A 110 -1.39 8.74 -2.84
C TYR A 110 0.02 9.18 -2.44
N SER A 111 0.32 10.46 -2.69
CA SER A 111 1.48 11.16 -2.14
C SER A 111 1.04 12.55 -1.67
N LEU A 112 0.84 12.70 -0.36
CA LEU A 112 0.15 13.85 0.23
C LEU A 112 0.92 14.42 1.42
N GLU A 113 0.60 15.65 1.80
CA GLU A 113 1.12 16.21 3.05
C GLU A 113 0.47 15.49 4.26
N PRO A 114 1.21 15.30 5.38
CA PRO A 114 0.67 14.61 6.56
C PRO A 114 -0.63 15.20 7.10
N GLY A 115 -0.84 16.52 6.95
CA GLY A 115 -2.05 17.23 7.37
C GLY A 115 -3.29 16.94 6.54
N LEU A 116 -3.14 16.29 5.38
CA LEU A 116 -4.23 15.92 4.47
C LEU A 116 -4.70 14.47 4.67
N ILE A 117 -4.06 13.73 5.58
CA ILE A 117 -4.45 12.36 5.91
C ILE A 117 -5.49 12.40 7.04
N ASP A 118 -6.73 12.03 6.71
CA ASP A 118 -7.83 11.89 7.66
C ASP A 118 -8.36 10.44 7.72
N GLU A 119 -9.32 10.17 8.62
CA GLU A 119 -9.91 8.84 8.77
C GLU A 119 -10.55 8.35 7.47
N SER A 120 -11.23 9.24 6.74
CA SER A 120 -11.91 8.90 5.48
C SER A 120 -10.92 8.40 4.43
N LEU A 121 -9.77 9.06 4.29
CA LEU A 121 -8.72 8.65 3.37
C LEU A 121 -8.13 7.29 3.77
N ILE A 122 -7.95 7.04 5.07
CA ILE A 122 -7.43 5.76 5.58
C ILE A 122 -8.41 4.64 5.23
N TYR A 123 -9.69 4.80 5.57
CA TYR A 123 -10.74 3.83 5.20
C TYR A 123 -10.80 3.60 3.69
N SER A 124 -10.79 4.68 2.89
CA SER A 124 -10.84 4.56 1.42
C SER A 124 -9.63 3.81 0.86
N SER A 125 -8.45 3.98 1.46
CA SER A 125 -7.22 3.30 1.03
C SER A 125 -7.27 1.81 1.35
N VAL A 126 -7.84 1.45 2.51
CA VAL A 126 -8.09 0.05 2.88
C VAL A 126 -9.14 -0.58 1.97
N THR A 127 -10.24 0.11 1.69
CA THR A 127 -11.27 -0.36 0.75
C THR A 127 -10.69 -0.58 -0.65
N GLN A 128 -9.88 0.34 -1.15
CA GLN A 128 -9.22 0.17 -2.46
C GLN A 128 -8.29 -1.05 -2.49
N LEU A 129 -7.56 -1.32 -1.41
CA LEU A 129 -6.78 -2.55 -1.31
C LEU A 129 -7.70 -3.79 -1.39
N MET A 130 -8.81 -3.79 -0.65
CA MET A 130 -9.77 -4.90 -0.67
C MET A 130 -10.38 -5.11 -2.05
N ASP A 131 -10.80 -4.05 -2.72
CA ASP A 131 -11.36 -4.13 -4.08
C ASP A 131 -10.32 -4.69 -5.07
N GLN A 132 -9.06 -4.29 -4.94
CA GLN A 132 -7.98 -4.82 -5.77
C GLN A 132 -7.74 -6.31 -5.52
N LEU A 133 -7.79 -6.76 -4.26
CA LEU A 133 -7.66 -8.19 -3.94
C LEU A 133 -8.87 -8.99 -4.41
N LEU A 134 -10.08 -8.48 -4.28
CA LEU A 134 -11.28 -9.12 -4.82
C LEU A 134 -11.23 -9.23 -6.34
N LYS A 135 -10.63 -8.26 -7.03
CA LYS A 135 -10.41 -8.34 -8.47
C LYS A 135 -9.43 -9.44 -8.86
N GLU A 136 -8.34 -9.62 -8.10
CA GLU A 136 -7.31 -10.62 -8.41
C GLU A 136 -7.66 -12.04 -7.94
N TYR A 137 -8.38 -12.16 -6.82
CA TYR A 137 -8.63 -13.43 -6.12
C TYR A 137 -10.10 -13.80 -5.99
N GLY A 138 -11.01 -12.89 -6.36
CA GLY A 138 -12.43 -13.15 -6.35
C GLY A 138 -12.82 -14.17 -7.42
N PRO A 139 -14.01 -14.79 -7.29
CA PRO A 139 -14.48 -15.75 -8.29
C PRO A 139 -14.57 -15.06 -9.66
N LEU A 140 -13.79 -15.56 -10.63
CA LEU A 140 -13.93 -15.17 -12.03
C LEU A 140 -15.38 -15.43 -12.44
N PRO A 141 -16.06 -14.49 -13.13
CA PRO A 141 -17.37 -14.79 -13.70
C PRO A 141 -17.24 -16.04 -14.59
N SER A 142 -18.22 -16.94 -14.51
CA SER A 142 -18.25 -18.25 -15.20
C SER A 142 -18.15 -18.16 -16.74
N THR A 143 -18.11 -16.95 -17.30
CA THR A 143 -17.95 -16.62 -18.71
C THR A 143 -16.54 -16.18 -19.11
N TYR A 144 -15.57 -16.14 -18.19
CA TYR A 144 -14.19 -15.75 -18.53
C TYR A 144 -13.52 -16.86 -19.37
N LYS A 145 -13.53 -16.67 -20.70
CA LYS A 145 -12.65 -17.40 -21.61
C LYS A 145 -11.32 -16.69 -21.61
N ASP A 146 -10.30 -17.35 -21.10
CA ASP A 146 -8.92 -16.90 -21.19
C ASP A 146 -8.56 -16.68 -22.69
N PRO A 147 -8.25 -15.44 -23.11
CA PRO A 147 -7.89 -15.14 -24.50
C PRO A 147 -6.55 -15.74 -24.92
N HIS A 148 -5.77 -16.29 -23.98
CA HIS A 148 -4.52 -16.99 -24.24
C HIS A 148 -4.60 -18.52 -24.08
N ALA A 149 -5.79 -19.07 -23.78
CA ALA A 149 -6.00 -20.51 -23.78
C ALA A 149 -5.93 -21.05 -25.22
N THR A 150 -4.76 -21.51 -25.64
CA THR A 150 -4.64 -22.37 -26.81
C THR A 150 -5.44 -23.65 -26.57
N PRO A 151 -6.27 -24.10 -27.54
CA PRO A 151 -7.08 -25.28 -27.38
C PRO A 151 -6.20 -26.51 -27.59
N ASN A 152 -5.33 -26.82 -26.63
CA ASN A 152 -4.64 -28.12 -26.47
C ASN A 152 -3.74 -28.05 -25.23
N THR A 153 -4.33 -28.15 -24.04
CA THR A 153 -3.60 -28.66 -22.88
C THR A 153 -4.41 -29.81 -22.31
N ILE A 154 -4.07 -31.02 -22.78
CA ILE A 154 -4.57 -32.27 -22.22
C ILE A 154 -4.11 -32.30 -20.76
N ARG A 155 -5.05 -32.15 -19.83
CA ARG A 155 -4.80 -32.35 -18.40
C ARG A 155 -4.67 -33.85 -18.15
N ILE A 156 -3.44 -34.36 -18.07
CA ILE A 156 -3.20 -35.68 -17.51
C ILE A 156 -3.38 -35.56 -15.99
N ARG A 157 -4.48 -36.12 -15.45
CA ARG A 157 -4.63 -36.37 -14.02
C ARG A 157 -3.72 -37.55 -13.66
N THR A 158 -2.63 -37.30 -12.94
CA THR A 158 -1.98 -38.34 -12.16
C THR A 158 -2.59 -38.35 -10.77
N ASN A 159 -3.54 -39.26 -10.54
CA ASN A 159 -3.87 -39.72 -9.20
C ASN A 159 -2.64 -40.46 -8.66
N VAL A 160 -1.98 -39.89 -7.65
CA VAL A 160 -0.96 -40.63 -6.89
C VAL A 160 -1.69 -41.31 -5.72
N PRO A 161 -1.66 -42.65 -5.59
CA PRO A 161 -2.18 -43.31 -4.41
C PRO A 161 -1.17 -43.15 -3.27
N ASN A 162 -1.66 -42.74 -2.09
CA ASN A 162 -0.85 -42.78 -0.87
C ASN A 162 -0.50 -44.23 -0.53
N SER A 163 0.80 -44.47 -0.32
CA SER A 163 1.33 -45.62 0.43
C SER A 163 1.92 -45.10 1.73
#